data_AF-A0A941WIC2-F1
#
_entry.id   AF-A0A941WIC2-F1
#
_cell.length_a   1.000
_cell.length_b   1.000
_cell.length_c   1.000
_cell.angle_alpha   90.00
_cell.angle_beta   90.00
_cell.angle_gamma   90.00
#
_symmetry.space_group_name_H-M   'P 1'
#
loop_
_entity.id
_entity.type
_entity.pdbx_description
1 polymer ?
#
loop_
_entity_poly.entity_id
_entity_poly.type
_entity_poly.pdbx_seq_one_letter_code
_entity_poly.pdbx_strand_id
1 'polypeptide(L)'
;MKRLFCLLFFCMACLSAGAQWKWQNPMDAGFPVVQNQGWPDEIGYKYVRLPDRAEKEIRPAVWNLSRNSAGLAIHFYSNAPQITVRYKVSGGLNMPHMQSTGVSGVDLYSIDSDGKWGFCFGNYSFGDTITYSYRNLGQDSYHNRGFEYRLYLPLYNTVEWMEIGTPEDSELTFIPQSPEKPVVLYGTSIAQGACSSRPAMAWANILQRSLGYPLINLGFSGNGKLEKEVLNYIIEQYARIYILDCL
;
A
#
# COMPACT_ATOMS: atom_id res chain seq x y z
N MET A 1 9.98 -8.17 76.21
CA MET A 1 9.84 -6.90 75.48
C MET A 1 10.60 -7.07 74.16
N LYS A 2 9.98 -7.66 73.13
CA LYS A 2 9.23 -7.03 72.01
C LYS A 2 10.06 -5.93 71.31
N ARG A 3 10.34 -5.94 70.01
CA ARG A 3 10.45 -6.92 68.92
C ARG A 3 11.12 -6.12 67.79
N LEU A 4 12.14 -6.66 67.14
CA LEU A 4 12.93 -6.04 66.09
C LEU A 4 12.04 -5.75 64.86
N PHE A 5 12.02 -4.51 64.37
CA PHE A 5 11.23 -4.10 63.19
C PHE A 5 12.12 -4.14 61.96
N CYS A 6 12.05 -5.23 61.17
CA CYS A 6 12.63 -5.29 59.83
C CYS A 6 11.68 -4.60 58.84
N LEU A 7 12.10 -3.46 58.29
CA LEU A 7 11.46 -2.83 57.14
C LEU A 7 11.87 -3.59 55.87
N LEU A 8 10.94 -4.38 55.32
CA LEU A 8 11.04 -4.95 53.96
C LEU A 8 10.56 -3.91 52.96
N PHE A 9 11.50 -3.31 52.22
CA PHE A 9 11.22 -2.49 51.05
C PHE A 9 10.85 -3.43 49.89
N PHE A 10 9.56 -3.59 49.61
CA PHE A 10 9.09 -4.32 48.42
C PHE A 10 9.09 -3.36 47.23
N CYS A 11 10.20 -3.32 46.49
CA CYS A 11 10.28 -2.61 45.21
C CYS A 11 9.45 -3.38 44.19
N MET A 12 8.19 -3.00 44.01
CA MET A 12 7.34 -3.52 42.95
C MET A 12 7.79 -2.88 41.63
N ALA A 13 8.75 -3.52 40.95
CA ALA A 13 9.13 -3.15 39.61
C ALA A 13 7.95 -3.49 38.68
N CYS A 14 7.13 -2.49 38.36
CA CYS A 14 6.20 -2.57 37.24
C CYS A 14 7.01 -2.65 35.94
N LEU A 15 7.39 -3.87 35.55
CA LEU A 15 7.76 -4.15 34.16
C LEU A 15 6.51 -3.88 33.33
N SER A 16 6.46 -2.71 32.68
CA SER A 16 5.53 -2.51 31.59
C SER A 16 5.94 -3.49 30.49
N ALA A 17 5.18 -4.57 30.34
CA ALA A 17 5.24 -5.42 29.17
C ALA A 17 4.73 -4.55 28.01
N GLY A 18 5.64 -3.83 27.35
CA GLY A 18 5.33 -3.24 26.06
C GLY A 18 4.92 -4.38 25.13
N ALA A 19 3.78 -4.25 24.46
CA ALA A 19 3.35 -5.25 23.50
C ALA A 19 4.48 -5.48 22.48
N GLN A 20 5.00 -6.70 22.44
CA GLN A 20 6.01 -7.08 21.47
C GLN A 20 5.38 -7.03 20.08
N TRP A 21 6.13 -6.52 19.10
CA TRP A 21 5.65 -6.33 17.73
C TRP A 21 6.19 -7.43 16.83
N LYS A 22 5.34 -7.95 15.97
CA LYS A 22 5.77 -8.73 14.81
C LYS A 22 5.65 -7.90 13.55
N TRP A 23 6.65 -8.02 12.68
CA TRP A 23 6.75 -7.32 11.42
C TRP A 23 6.73 -8.33 10.28
N GLN A 24 5.89 -8.09 9.28
CA GLN A 24 5.82 -8.92 8.09
C GLN A 24 6.07 -8.07 6.86
N ASN A 25 7.00 -8.50 6.03
CA ASN A 25 7.23 -7.93 4.71
C ASN A 25 6.26 -8.59 3.71
N PRO A 26 5.41 -7.84 3.00
CA PRO A 26 4.51 -8.42 2.00
C PRO A 26 5.24 -9.24 0.94
N MET A 27 6.48 -8.88 0.62
CA MET A 27 7.30 -9.60 -0.38
C MET A 27 7.71 -11.01 0.07
N ASP A 28 7.60 -11.33 1.36
CA ASP A 28 7.96 -12.65 1.91
C ASP A 28 6.74 -13.60 1.96
N ALA A 29 5.57 -13.20 1.44
CA ALA A 29 4.33 -13.97 1.52
C ALA A 29 4.36 -15.31 0.73
N GLY A 30 5.30 -15.48 -0.20
CA GLY A 30 5.44 -16.69 -1.01
C GLY A 30 4.42 -16.82 -2.16
N PHE A 31 3.64 -15.78 -2.43
CA PHE A 31 2.72 -15.66 -3.56
C PHE A 31 2.61 -14.20 -4.02
N PRO A 32 2.12 -13.91 -5.25
CA PRO A 32 1.88 -12.53 -5.68
C PRO A 32 0.86 -11.83 -4.77
N VAL A 33 1.32 -10.82 -4.02
CA VAL A 33 0.50 -10.09 -3.03
C VAL A 33 0.13 -8.68 -3.47
N VAL A 34 0.85 -8.12 -4.46
CA VAL A 34 0.64 -6.76 -4.94
C VAL A 34 -0.60 -6.72 -5.81
N GLN A 35 -1.65 -6.08 -5.31
CA GLN A 35 -2.89 -5.90 -6.02
C GLN A 35 -2.69 -4.86 -7.13
N ASN A 36 -3.53 -4.94 -8.16
CA ASN A 36 -3.53 -3.99 -9.28
C ASN A 36 -2.23 -3.93 -10.08
N GLN A 37 -1.39 -4.97 -10.00
CA GLN A 37 -0.12 -5.08 -10.72
C GLN A 37 -0.28 -5.93 -11.99
N GLY A 38 0.28 -5.47 -13.12
CA GLY A 38 0.44 -6.29 -14.31
C GLY A 38 1.70 -7.17 -14.22
N TRP A 39 1.77 -8.24 -15.02
CA TRP A 39 2.96 -9.11 -15.12
C TRP A 39 3.49 -9.66 -13.77
N PRO A 40 2.65 -10.25 -12.91
CA PRO A 40 3.09 -10.73 -11.61
C PRO A 40 4.25 -11.74 -11.69
N ASP A 41 4.27 -12.57 -12.72
CA ASP A 41 5.32 -13.58 -12.92
C ASP A 41 6.65 -12.99 -13.41
N GLU A 42 6.64 -11.82 -14.07
CA GLU A 42 7.87 -11.16 -14.56
C GLU A 42 8.41 -10.12 -13.56
N ILE A 43 7.52 -9.33 -12.94
CA ILE A 43 7.92 -8.31 -11.97
C ILE A 43 8.35 -8.95 -10.66
N GLY A 44 7.67 -10.03 -10.26
CA GLY A 44 7.90 -10.70 -8.99
C GLY A 44 7.66 -9.79 -7.79
N TYR A 45 8.53 -9.88 -6.80
CA TYR A 45 8.38 -9.22 -5.50
C TYR A 45 8.90 -7.77 -5.51
N LYS A 46 8.28 -6.90 -6.31
CA LYS A 46 8.60 -5.46 -6.42
C LYS A 46 7.32 -4.63 -6.49
N TYR A 47 7.37 -3.39 -6.01
CA TYR A 47 6.25 -2.44 -6.02
C TYR A 47 6.21 -1.54 -7.27
N VAL A 48 6.24 -2.14 -8.45
CA VAL A 48 6.43 -1.42 -9.74
C VAL A 48 5.39 -1.82 -10.77
N ARG A 49 5.27 -1.03 -11.85
CA ARG A 49 4.12 -1.09 -12.77
C ARG A 49 4.44 -1.62 -14.16
N LEU A 50 5.72 -1.79 -14.51
CA LEU A 50 6.16 -2.42 -15.77
C LEU A 50 7.28 -3.45 -15.49
N PRO A 51 7.38 -4.52 -16.31
CA PRO A 51 8.43 -5.52 -16.20
C PRO A 51 9.79 -4.94 -16.62
N ASP A 52 10.88 -5.52 -16.12
CA ASP A 52 12.23 -4.97 -16.32
C ASP A 52 12.67 -4.98 -17.80
N ARG A 53 12.10 -5.84 -18.65
CA ARG A 53 12.35 -5.80 -20.11
C ARG A 53 11.92 -4.49 -20.77
N ALA A 54 10.96 -3.77 -20.19
CA ALA A 54 10.46 -2.51 -20.74
C ALA A 54 11.52 -1.41 -20.75
N GLU A 55 12.52 -1.45 -19.86
CA GLU A 55 13.57 -0.43 -19.73
C GLU A 55 14.28 -0.10 -21.05
N LYS A 56 14.49 -1.12 -21.89
CA LYS A 56 15.21 -0.98 -23.16
C LYS A 56 14.32 -0.56 -24.33
N GLU A 57 13.01 -0.64 -24.16
CA GLU A 57 12.03 -0.45 -25.24
C GLU A 57 11.28 0.87 -25.13
N ILE A 58 11.09 1.39 -23.92
CA ILE A 58 10.34 2.63 -23.69
C ILE A 58 11.27 3.80 -23.37
N ARG A 59 10.75 5.02 -23.49
CA ARG A 59 11.51 6.23 -23.17
C ARG A 59 11.93 6.21 -21.68
N PRO A 60 13.16 6.67 -21.33
CA PRO A 60 13.63 6.71 -19.95
C PRO A 60 12.68 7.43 -18.97
N ALA A 61 11.98 8.48 -19.42
CA ALA A 61 11.00 9.17 -18.60
C ALA A 61 9.80 8.29 -18.20
N VAL A 62 9.30 7.46 -19.12
CA VAL A 62 8.19 6.52 -18.86
C VAL A 62 8.69 5.40 -17.96
N TRP A 63 9.88 4.85 -18.24
CA TRP A 63 10.51 3.83 -17.41
C TRP A 63 10.67 4.28 -15.96
N ASN A 64 11.25 5.45 -15.73
CA ASN A 64 11.43 5.99 -14.37
C ASN A 64 10.09 6.16 -13.64
N LEU A 65 9.06 6.64 -14.32
CA LEU A 65 7.71 6.78 -13.75
C LEU A 65 7.03 5.42 -13.49
N SER A 66 7.35 4.38 -14.27
CA SER A 66 6.81 3.03 -14.07
C SER A 66 7.27 2.37 -12.77
N ARG A 67 8.38 2.86 -12.18
CA ARG A 67 8.89 2.38 -10.90
C ARG A 67 8.07 2.90 -9.71
N ASN A 68 7.29 3.97 -9.91
CA ASN A 68 6.38 4.46 -8.88
C ASN A 68 5.19 3.51 -8.70
N SER A 69 4.70 3.40 -7.47
CA SER A 69 3.68 2.42 -7.06
C SER A 69 2.22 2.90 -7.24
N ALA A 70 1.97 3.83 -8.15
CA ALA A 70 0.63 4.41 -8.35
C ALA A 70 -0.42 3.35 -8.65
N GLY A 71 -1.50 3.32 -7.85
CA GLY A 71 -2.60 2.37 -8.02
C GLY A 71 -2.36 0.98 -7.42
N LEU A 72 -1.13 0.66 -7.03
CA LEU A 72 -0.82 -0.59 -6.35
C LEU A 72 -1.37 -0.58 -4.92
N ALA A 73 -1.73 -1.76 -4.41
CA ALA A 73 -2.20 -1.91 -3.05
C ALA A 73 -1.77 -3.26 -2.45
N ILE A 74 -1.70 -3.33 -1.12
CA ILE A 74 -1.56 -4.59 -0.37
C ILE A 74 -2.88 -4.85 0.35
N HIS A 75 -3.42 -6.05 0.15
CA HIS A 75 -4.63 -6.51 0.86
C HIS A 75 -4.24 -7.55 1.90
N PHE A 76 -4.87 -7.49 3.08
CA PHE A 76 -4.61 -8.43 4.17
C PHE A 76 -5.78 -8.48 5.15
N TYR A 77 -5.92 -9.58 5.89
CA TYR A 77 -6.80 -9.65 7.06
C TYR A 77 -6.00 -9.34 8.32
N SER A 78 -6.61 -8.65 9.29
CA SER A 78 -6.03 -8.50 10.62
C SER A 78 -7.08 -8.22 11.69
N ASN A 79 -6.88 -8.78 12.89
CA ASN A 79 -7.66 -8.46 14.09
C ASN A 79 -6.91 -7.52 15.05
N ALA A 80 -5.80 -6.93 14.58
CA ALA A 80 -4.95 -6.09 15.41
C ALA A 80 -5.67 -4.79 15.80
N PRO A 81 -5.66 -4.39 17.08
CA PRO A 81 -6.20 -3.10 17.51
C PRO A 81 -5.33 -1.91 17.06
N GLN A 82 -4.11 -2.21 16.61
CA GLN A 82 -3.17 -1.24 16.06
C GLN A 82 -2.35 -1.88 14.94
N ILE A 83 -2.18 -1.15 13.83
CA ILE A 83 -1.30 -1.52 12.73
C ILE A 83 -0.27 -0.40 12.55
N THR A 84 0.99 -0.76 12.31
CA THR A 84 2.02 0.21 11.90
C THR A 84 2.63 -0.22 10.58
N VAL A 85 2.70 0.67 9.60
CA VAL A 85 3.41 0.45 8.34
C VAL A 85 4.71 1.24 8.39
N ARG A 86 5.82 0.61 8.06
CA ARG A 86 7.12 1.28 7.87
C ARG A 86 7.71 0.92 6.53
N TYR A 87 8.27 1.88 5.84
CA TYR A 87 8.77 1.70 4.49
C TYR A 87 9.76 2.81 4.12
N LYS A 88 10.52 2.54 3.06
CA LYS A 88 11.41 3.52 2.45
C LYS A 88 11.06 3.74 0.99
N VAL A 89 11.31 4.96 0.54
CA VAL A 89 11.12 5.38 -0.85
C VAL A 89 12.40 5.99 -1.39
N SER A 90 12.62 5.92 -2.70
CA SER A 90 13.89 6.36 -3.32
C SER A 90 13.90 7.82 -3.80
N GLY A 91 12.73 8.40 -4.07
CA GLY A 91 12.57 9.76 -4.58
C GLY A 91 12.28 10.81 -3.53
N GLY A 92 12.16 12.07 -3.95
CA GLY A 92 11.78 13.18 -3.08
C GLY A 92 10.41 12.96 -2.42
N LEU A 93 10.30 13.35 -1.15
CA LEU A 93 9.10 13.06 -0.35
C LEU A 93 7.85 13.79 -0.84
N ASN A 94 8.01 14.96 -1.46
CA ASN A 94 6.96 15.80 -1.98
C ASN A 94 7.37 16.44 -3.31
N MET A 95 6.40 17.07 -3.99
CA MET A 95 6.63 17.96 -5.13
C MET A 95 6.15 19.37 -4.76
N PRO A 96 6.58 20.43 -5.48
CA PRO A 96 6.14 21.80 -5.18
C PRO A 96 4.61 21.98 -5.18
N HIS A 97 3.90 21.17 -5.94
CA HIS A 97 2.44 21.22 -6.12
C HIS A 97 1.70 20.02 -5.50
N MET A 98 2.40 19.08 -4.86
CA MET A 98 1.81 17.87 -4.29
C MET A 98 2.50 17.49 -2.98
N GLN A 99 1.72 17.46 -1.91
CA GLN A 99 2.11 17.15 -0.54
C GLN A 99 2.65 15.72 -0.35
N SER A 100 3.44 15.51 0.70
CA SER A 100 4.10 14.23 0.98
C SER A 100 3.13 13.05 1.12
N THR A 101 1.94 13.27 1.68
CA THR A 101 0.92 12.23 1.85
C THR A 101 0.37 11.71 0.52
N GLY A 102 0.41 12.51 -0.56
CA GLY A 102 0.02 12.05 -1.89
C GLY A 102 1.20 11.46 -2.67
N VAL A 103 2.38 12.11 -2.58
CA VAL A 103 3.56 11.68 -3.34
C VAL A 103 4.14 10.38 -2.80
N SER A 104 4.35 10.33 -1.48
CA SER A 104 5.11 9.29 -0.79
C SER A 104 4.32 8.60 0.33
N GLY A 105 3.08 9.02 0.59
CA GLY A 105 2.24 8.47 1.66
C GLY A 105 1.59 7.13 1.31
N VAL A 106 1.03 6.47 2.31
CA VAL A 106 0.13 5.31 2.19
C VAL A 106 -1.25 5.63 2.73
N ASP A 107 -2.25 4.85 2.33
CA ASP A 107 -3.65 5.12 2.65
C ASP A 107 -4.38 3.80 2.99
N LEU A 108 -4.92 3.70 4.21
CA LEU A 108 -5.46 2.45 4.75
C LEU A 108 -6.99 2.53 4.89
N TYR A 109 -7.66 1.50 4.40
CA TYR A 109 -9.08 1.27 4.61
C TYR A 109 -9.31 -0.09 5.26
N SER A 110 -10.27 -0.18 6.18
CA SER A 110 -10.85 -1.42 6.67
C SER A 110 -12.17 -1.71 5.93
N ILE A 111 -12.51 -2.99 5.82
CA ILE A 111 -13.76 -3.48 5.26
C ILE A 111 -14.27 -4.55 6.23
N ASP A 112 -15.47 -4.34 6.77
CA ASP A 112 -16.13 -5.29 7.66
C ASP A 112 -16.84 -6.41 6.88
N SER A 113 -17.31 -7.43 7.61
CA SER A 113 -18.01 -8.57 7.03
C SER A 113 -19.33 -8.20 6.32
N ASP A 114 -19.90 -7.04 6.63
CA ASP A 114 -21.08 -6.49 5.92
C ASP A 114 -20.68 -5.74 4.64
N GLY A 115 -19.37 -5.68 4.33
CA GLY A 115 -18.81 -5.00 3.16
C GLY A 115 -18.67 -3.49 3.32
N LYS A 116 -18.84 -2.96 4.54
CA LYS A 116 -18.75 -1.52 4.79
C LYS A 116 -17.30 -1.07 4.89
N TRP A 117 -16.98 -0.03 4.13
CA TRP A 117 -15.67 0.57 4.10
C TRP A 117 -15.50 1.61 5.23
N GLY A 118 -14.36 1.53 5.93
CA GLY A 118 -13.92 2.51 6.92
C GLY A 118 -12.55 3.07 6.54
N PHE A 119 -12.42 4.38 6.48
CA PHE A 119 -11.10 5.01 6.32
C PHE A 119 -10.35 4.98 7.67
N CYS A 120 -9.13 4.47 7.68
CA CYS A 120 -8.29 4.41 8.88
C CYS A 120 -7.38 5.64 8.93
N PHE A 121 -7.69 6.60 9.81
CA PHE A 121 -6.83 7.75 10.01
C PHE A 121 -5.56 7.35 10.78
N GLY A 122 -4.40 7.46 10.15
CA GLY A 122 -3.11 7.14 10.75
C GLY A 122 -2.31 8.39 11.12
N ASN A 123 -1.57 8.31 12.23
CA ASN A 123 -0.50 9.27 12.50
C ASN A 123 0.72 8.90 11.66
N TYR A 124 1.40 9.87 11.07
CA TYR A 124 2.53 9.61 10.17
C TYR A 124 3.75 10.46 10.50
N SER A 125 4.92 9.92 10.17
CA SER A 125 6.20 10.62 10.20
C SER A 125 6.95 10.37 8.89
N PHE A 126 7.39 11.44 8.25
CA PHE A 126 8.16 11.42 7.02
C PHE A 126 9.64 11.66 7.34
N GLY A 127 10.53 10.77 6.89
CA GLY A 127 11.97 10.81 7.10
C GLY A 127 12.66 9.77 6.22
N ASP A 128 13.86 9.31 6.59
CA ASP A 128 14.56 8.22 5.87
C ASP A 128 13.72 6.93 5.86
N THR A 129 13.10 6.61 6.99
CA THR A 129 12.04 5.61 7.08
C THR A 129 10.71 6.32 7.32
N ILE A 130 9.76 6.16 6.42
CA ILE A 130 8.41 6.68 6.57
C ILE A 130 7.63 5.70 7.45
N THR A 131 6.84 6.23 8.39
CA THR A 131 6.00 5.42 9.27
C THR A 131 4.58 5.95 9.30
N TYR A 132 3.62 5.03 9.29
CA TYR A 132 2.20 5.29 9.52
C TYR A 132 1.71 4.38 10.64
N SER A 133 1.10 4.95 11.69
CA SER A 133 0.55 4.20 12.82
C SER A 133 -0.95 4.44 12.94
N TYR A 134 -1.72 3.36 12.79
CA TYR A 134 -3.17 3.32 12.84
C TYR A 134 -3.58 2.69 14.16
N ARG A 135 -4.17 3.48 15.06
CA ARG A 135 -4.56 3.07 16.42
C ARG A 135 -6.07 3.04 16.56
N ASN A 136 -6.55 2.37 17.61
CA ASN A 136 -7.98 2.25 17.92
C ASN A 136 -8.76 1.62 16.76
N LEU A 137 -8.15 0.64 16.10
CA LEU A 137 -8.83 -0.17 15.10
C LEU A 137 -9.86 -1.03 15.84
N GLY A 138 -11.09 -1.04 15.31
CA GLY A 138 -12.18 -1.84 15.89
C GLY A 138 -11.96 -3.34 15.71
N GLN A 139 -12.96 -4.11 16.09
CA GLN A 139 -13.05 -5.53 15.77
C GLN A 139 -14.24 -5.77 14.87
N ASP A 140 -14.10 -6.74 13.96
CA ASP A 140 -15.21 -7.21 13.15
C ASP A 140 -16.22 -7.96 14.03
N SER A 141 -17.51 -7.78 13.74
CA SER A 141 -18.60 -8.34 14.55
C SER A 141 -18.80 -9.84 14.33
N TYR A 142 -18.32 -10.39 13.22
CA TYR A 142 -18.66 -11.75 12.77
C TYR A 142 -17.46 -12.68 12.65
N HIS A 143 -16.24 -12.15 12.49
CA HIS A 143 -15.06 -12.98 12.33
C HIS A 143 -13.86 -12.59 13.20
N ASN A 144 -13.26 -13.59 13.86
CA ASN A 144 -12.11 -13.41 14.75
C ASN A 144 -10.83 -13.00 14.04
N ARG A 145 -10.79 -13.09 12.70
CA ARG A 145 -9.69 -12.61 11.86
C ARG A 145 -9.71 -11.08 11.68
N GLY A 146 -10.75 -10.42 12.20
CA GLY A 146 -10.94 -8.98 12.11
C GLY A 146 -11.35 -8.53 10.71
N PHE A 147 -10.88 -7.36 10.30
CA PHE A 147 -11.27 -6.73 9.04
C PHE A 147 -10.40 -7.19 7.86
N GLU A 148 -10.95 -7.10 6.65
CA GLU A 148 -10.11 -6.95 5.45
C GLU A 148 -9.55 -5.53 5.44
N TYR A 149 -8.26 -5.39 5.18
CA TYR A 149 -7.59 -4.13 5.02
C TYR A 149 -7.05 -3.97 3.60
N ARG A 150 -7.14 -2.75 3.09
CA ARG A 150 -6.53 -2.35 1.82
C ARG A 150 -5.62 -1.15 2.03
N LEU A 151 -4.33 -1.38 1.86
CA LEU A 151 -3.27 -0.38 1.96
C LEU A 151 -2.85 0.07 0.56
N TYR A 152 -3.26 1.27 0.16
CA TYR A 152 -2.86 1.85 -1.13
C TYR A 152 -1.49 2.50 -1.03
N LEU A 153 -0.67 2.27 -2.06
CA LEU A 153 0.74 2.64 -2.09
C LEU A 153 0.98 4.04 -2.71
N PRO A 154 2.17 4.64 -2.50
CA PRO A 154 2.51 5.98 -2.99
C PRO A 154 2.22 6.20 -4.48
N LEU A 155 1.70 7.38 -4.84
CA LEU A 155 1.33 7.72 -6.21
C LEU A 155 2.52 8.17 -7.08
N TYR A 156 3.53 8.78 -6.48
CA TYR A 156 4.62 9.45 -7.20
C TYR A 156 6.01 9.08 -6.69
N ASN A 157 6.13 7.98 -5.96
CA ASN A 157 7.41 7.51 -5.46
C ASN A 157 7.55 5.99 -5.58
N THR A 158 8.80 5.53 -5.62
CA THR A 158 9.17 4.11 -5.70
C THR A 158 9.39 3.58 -4.29
N VAL A 159 8.68 2.51 -3.91
CA VAL A 159 8.86 1.84 -2.62
C VAL A 159 10.05 0.88 -2.71
N GLU A 160 11.08 1.11 -1.89
CA GLU A 160 12.28 0.26 -1.84
C GLU A 160 12.04 -1.01 -1.02
N TRP A 161 11.41 -0.84 0.14
CA TRP A 161 11.01 -1.92 1.04
C TRP A 161 9.82 -1.47 1.89
N MET A 162 9.04 -2.42 2.40
CA MET A 162 7.91 -2.16 3.29
C MET A 162 7.71 -3.32 4.26
N GLU A 163 7.29 -3.01 5.48
CA GLU A 163 6.83 -3.96 6.47
C GLU A 163 5.53 -3.47 7.13
N ILE A 164 4.65 -4.41 7.44
CA ILE A 164 3.42 -4.19 8.20
C ILE A 164 3.58 -4.86 9.57
N GLY A 165 3.50 -4.03 10.61
CA GLY A 165 3.65 -4.40 12.00
C GLY A 165 2.31 -4.52 12.70
N THR A 166 2.17 -5.55 13.53
CA THR A 166 1.05 -5.77 14.44
C THR A 166 1.56 -6.23 15.80
N PRO A 167 0.78 -6.09 16.88
CA PRO A 167 1.07 -6.77 18.15
C PRO A 167 1.22 -8.28 17.93
N GLU A 168 2.12 -8.91 18.68
CA GLU A 168 2.51 -10.31 18.45
C GLU A 168 1.33 -11.30 18.51
N ASP A 169 0.40 -11.05 19.42
CA ASP A 169 -0.81 -11.85 19.62
C ASP A 169 -1.92 -11.61 18.57
N SER A 170 -1.77 -10.61 17.69
CA SER A 170 -2.76 -10.29 16.66
C SER A 170 -2.51 -11.04 15.36
N GLU A 171 -3.52 -11.44 14.60
CA GLU A 171 -3.34 -12.04 13.28
C GLU A 171 -3.01 -10.95 12.23
N LEU A 172 -2.12 -11.27 11.29
CA LEU A 172 -2.00 -10.57 10.01
C LEU A 172 -1.73 -11.61 8.94
N THR A 173 -2.61 -11.68 7.95
CA THR A 173 -2.54 -12.64 6.85
C THR A 173 -2.74 -11.93 5.51
N PHE A 174 -1.75 -11.96 4.64
CA PHE A 174 -1.83 -11.36 3.31
C PHE A 174 -2.87 -12.04 2.41
N ILE A 175 -3.49 -11.27 1.54
CA ILE A 175 -4.44 -11.74 0.54
C ILE A 175 -3.74 -11.79 -0.83
N PRO A 176 -3.79 -12.92 -1.55
CA PRO A 176 -3.21 -13.03 -2.89
C PRO A 176 -3.80 -12.01 -3.86
N GLN A 177 -3.01 -11.65 -4.87
CA GLN A 177 -3.48 -10.84 -5.99
C GLN A 177 -4.75 -11.43 -6.59
N SER A 178 -5.76 -10.57 -6.81
CA SER A 178 -7.00 -11.00 -7.43
C SER A 178 -6.75 -11.55 -8.86
N PRO A 179 -7.30 -12.73 -9.20
CA PRO A 179 -7.17 -13.32 -10.54
C PRO A 179 -8.17 -12.73 -11.55
N GLU A 180 -9.03 -11.80 -11.13
CA GLU A 180 -10.05 -11.19 -11.99
C GLU A 180 -9.43 -10.36 -13.12
N LYS A 181 -10.09 -10.36 -14.28
CA LYS A 181 -9.65 -9.51 -15.40
C LYS A 181 -9.67 -8.04 -14.98
N PRO A 182 -8.54 -7.32 -15.11
CA PRO A 182 -8.43 -5.96 -14.63
C PRO A 182 -9.12 -4.96 -15.57
N VAL A 183 -9.42 -3.77 -15.05
CA VAL A 183 -9.50 -2.56 -15.86
C VAL A 183 -8.08 -2.05 -16.06
N VAL A 184 -7.71 -1.67 -17.28
CA VAL A 184 -6.40 -1.09 -17.56
C VAL A 184 -6.58 0.39 -17.89
N LEU A 185 -5.96 1.24 -17.08
CA LEU A 185 -5.94 2.68 -17.28
C LEU A 185 -4.58 3.10 -17.82
N TYR A 186 -4.55 3.80 -18.95
CA TYR A 186 -3.37 4.49 -19.45
C TYR A 186 -3.65 5.99 -19.54
N GLY A 187 -2.69 6.83 -19.16
CA GLY A 187 -2.90 8.26 -19.22
C GLY A 187 -1.76 9.13 -18.74
N THR A 188 -2.07 10.38 -18.45
CA THR A 188 -1.10 11.41 -18.05
C THR A 188 -0.89 11.46 -16.52
N SER A 189 -0.50 12.63 -15.99
CA SER A 189 -0.34 12.88 -14.55
C SER A 189 -1.66 12.73 -13.78
N ILE A 190 -2.78 13.07 -14.41
CA ILE A 190 -4.11 12.95 -13.80
C ILE A 190 -4.43 11.48 -13.53
N ALA A 191 -4.20 10.61 -14.53
CA ALA A 191 -4.33 9.16 -14.38
C ALA A 191 -3.39 8.59 -13.30
N GLN A 192 -2.13 9.07 -13.24
CA GLN A 192 -1.18 8.64 -12.21
C GLN A 192 -1.62 9.05 -10.79
N GLY A 193 -2.38 10.14 -10.66
CA GLY A 193 -2.99 10.59 -9.41
C GLY A 193 -2.59 11.98 -8.94
N ALA A 194 -1.98 12.81 -9.80
CA ALA A 194 -1.74 14.21 -9.47
C ALA A 194 -3.07 15.01 -9.53
N CYS A 195 -3.44 15.82 -8.53
CA CYS A 195 -2.77 16.08 -7.24
C CYS A 195 -3.63 15.57 -6.08
N SER A 196 -3.96 14.28 -6.07
CA SER A 196 -4.75 13.68 -4.99
C SER A 196 -4.04 13.83 -3.63
N SER A 197 -4.82 14.10 -2.59
CA SER A 197 -4.31 14.38 -1.23
C SER A 197 -3.61 13.18 -0.59
N ARG A 198 -4.05 11.96 -0.93
CA ARG A 198 -3.56 10.66 -0.46
C ARG A 198 -3.86 9.56 -1.51
N PRO A 199 -3.13 8.43 -1.51
CA PRO A 199 -3.23 7.41 -2.54
C PRO A 199 -4.63 6.93 -2.92
N ALA A 200 -5.49 6.61 -1.95
CA ALA A 200 -6.80 6.04 -2.25
C ALA A 200 -7.77 7.08 -2.87
N MET A 201 -7.37 8.36 -2.90
CA MET A 201 -8.09 9.47 -3.54
C MET A 201 -7.66 9.75 -4.97
N ALA A 202 -6.70 9.00 -5.52
CA ALA A 202 -6.54 8.95 -6.97
C ALA A 202 -7.84 8.44 -7.59
N TRP A 203 -8.33 9.09 -8.65
CA TRP A 203 -9.63 8.74 -9.24
C TRP A 203 -9.66 7.28 -9.73
N ALA A 204 -8.52 6.78 -10.21
CA ALA A 204 -8.33 5.38 -10.57
C ALA A 204 -8.62 4.44 -9.37
N ASN A 205 -8.12 4.78 -8.18
CA ASN A 205 -8.36 4.00 -6.96
C ASN A 205 -9.81 4.13 -6.47
N ILE A 206 -10.44 5.29 -6.67
CA ILE A 206 -11.87 5.45 -6.39
C ILE A 206 -12.70 4.55 -7.33
N LEU A 207 -12.40 4.58 -8.63
CA LEU A 207 -13.07 3.75 -9.63
C LEU A 207 -12.89 2.25 -9.33
N GLN A 208 -11.66 1.83 -9.01
CA GLN A 208 -11.32 0.46 -8.61
C GLN A 208 -12.23 -0.03 -7.48
N ARG A 209 -12.37 0.77 -6.40
CA ARG A 209 -13.26 0.42 -5.28
C ARG A 209 -14.73 0.36 -5.68
N SER A 210 -15.20 1.32 -6.47
CA SER A 210 -16.60 1.37 -6.91
C SER A 210 -16.98 0.20 -7.81
N LEU A 211 -16.04 -0.29 -8.63
CA LEU A 211 -16.28 -1.41 -9.54
C LEU A 211 -16.07 -2.78 -8.90
N GLY A 212 -15.23 -2.87 -7.86
CA GLY A 212 -14.85 -4.15 -7.24
C GLY A 212 -13.92 -5.02 -8.08
N TYR A 213 -13.40 -4.51 -9.20
CA TYR A 213 -12.40 -5.20 -10.04
C TYR A 213 -10.99 -4.65 -9.81
N PRO A 214 -9.94 -5.43 -10.09
CA PRO A 214 -8.57 -4.90 -10.14
C PRO A 214 -8.45 -3.79 -11.18
N LEU A 215 -7.64 -2.77 -10.91
CA LEU A 215 -7.39 -1.68 -11.85
C LEU A 215 -5.90 -1.39 -11.97
N ILE A 216 -5.30 -1.78 -13.10
CA ILE A 216 -3.89 -1.51 -13.40
C ILE A 216 -3.77 -0.06 -13.86
N ASN A 217 -3.06 0.76 -13.07
CA ASN A 217 -2.84 2.16 -13.37
C ASN A 217 -1.49 2.35 -14.09
N LEU A 218 -1.52 2.57 -15.40
CA LEU A 218 -0.40 2.94 -16.26
C LEU A 218 -0.44 4.43 -16.63
N GLY A 219 -0.78 5.29 -15.67
CA GLY A 219 -0.62 6.74 -15.78
C GLY A 219 0.86 7.15 -15.68
N PHE A 220 1.32 7.98 -16.61
CA PHE A 220 2.69 8.50 -16.64
C PHE A 220 2.66 10.02 -16.76
N SER A 221 3.03 10.71 -15.67
CA SER A 221 3.06 12.16 -15.57
C SER A 221 3.78 12.83 -16.75
N GLY A 222 3.06 13.63 -17.54
CA GLY A 222 3.56 14.32 -18.74
C GLY A 222 4.01 13.40 -19.89
N ASN A 223 3.75 12.09 -19.79
CA ASN A 223 4.33 11.07 -20.66
C ASN A 223 3.32 10.02 -21.17
N GLY A 224 2.03 10.18 -20.93
CA GLY A 224 0.99 9.39 -21.60
C GLY A 224 0.70 9.94 -23.00
N LYS A 225 1.49 9.56 -24.02
CA LYS A 225 1.41 10.14 -25.38
C LYS A 225 1.06 9.13 -26.47
N LEU A 226 0.51 7.97 -26.10
CA LEU A 226 0.15 6.88 -27.01
C LEU A 226 1.32 6.33 -27.81
N GLU A 227 2.52 6.30 -27.22
CA GLU A 227 3.68 5.68 -27.85
C GLU A 227 3.44 4.20 -28.07
N LYS A 228 3.73 3.73 -29.30
CA LYS A 228 3.53 2.33 -29.70
C LYS A 228 4.22 1.37 -28.75
N GLU A 229 5.44 1.71 -28.33
CA GLU A 229 6.26 0.90 -27.44
C GLU A 229 5.57 0.69 -26.08
N VAL A 230 4.89 1.70 -25.55
CA VAL A 230 4.12 1.59 -24.30
C VAL A 230 2.79 0.87 -24.53
N LEU A 231 2.12 1.14 -25.65
CA LEU A 231 0.88 0.45 -26.02
C LEU A 231 1.08 -1.05 -26.18
N ASN A 232 2.24 -1.50 -26.67
CA ASN A 232 2.58 -2.93 -26.75
C ASN A 232 2.51 -3.61 -25.37
N TYR A 233 2.95 -2.94 -24.30
CA TYR A 233 2.80 -3.46 -22.93
C TYR A 233 1.35 -3.42 -22.46
N ILE A 234 0.61 -2.36 -22.78
CA ILE A 234 -0.80 -2.24 -22.36
C ILE A 234 -1.65 -3.40 -22.92
N ILE A 235 -1.45 -3.77 -24.19
CA ILE A 235 -2.23 -4.83 -24.84
C ILE A 235 -1.85 -6.25 -24.40
N GLU A 236 -0.73 -6.43 -23.69
CA GLU A 236 -0.39 -7.71 -23.06
C GLU A 236 -1.30 -8.02 -21.87
N GLN A 237 -1.91 -7.00 -21.27
CA GLN A 237 -2.83 -7.17 -20.15
C GLN A 237 -4.18 -7.66 -20.66
N TYR A 238 -4.62 -8.85 -20.25
CA TYR A 238 -5.94 -9.36 -20.64
C TYR A 238 -7.08 -8.64 -19.88
N ALA A 239 -7.36 -7.41 -20.31
CA ALA A 239 -8.25 -6.49 -19.63
C ALA A 239 -9.73 -6.75 -19.91
N ARG A 240 -10.57 -6.37 -18.95
CA ARG A 240 -12.02 -6.26 -19.11
C ARG A 240 -12.40 -5.01 -19.89
N ILE A 241 -11.71 -3.91 -19.60
CA ILE A 241 -11.90 -2.59 -20.22
C ILE A 241 -10.54 -1.90 -20.29
N TYR A 242 -10.26 -1.22 -21.40
CA TYR A 242 -9.16 -0.28 -21.52
C TYR A 242 -9.69 1.15 -21.45
N ILE A 243 -9.08 1.97 -20.60
CA ILE A 243 -9.35 3.41 -20.49
C ILE A 243 -8.10 4.15 -20.96
N LEU A 244 -8.23 4.93 -22.02
CA LEU A 244 -7.16 5.78 -22.54
C LEU A 244 -7.50 7.24 -22.22
N ASP A 245 -6.91 7.76 -21.15
CA ASP A 245 -7.08 9.13 -20.65
C ASP A 245 -5.78 9.92 -20.83
N CYS A 246 -5.42 10.12 -22.10
CA CYS A 246 -4.11 10.57 -22.56
C CYS A 246 -4.18 11.80 -23.47
N LEU A 247 -5.15 12.68 -23.23
CA LEU A 247 -5.31 13.97 -23.92
C LEU A 247 -4.61 15.11 -23.18
#